data_AF-A0A534MVS6-F1
#
_entry.id   AF-A0A534MVS6-F1
#
_cell.length_a   1.000
_cell.length_b   1.000
_cell.length_c   1.000
_cell.angle_alpha   90.00
_cell.angle_beta   90.00
_cell.angle_gamma   90.00
#
_symmetry.space_group_name_H-M   'P 1'
#
loop_
_entity.id
_entity.type
_entity.pdbx_description
1 polymer ?
#
loop_
_entity_poly.entity_id
_entity_poly.type
_entity_poly.pdbx_seq_one_letter_code
_entity_poly.pdbx_strand_id
1 'polypeptide(L)'
;MADETPKAPEPELSIAPEGEAKPPARPRNLYAFVKQAWKNPRSGVVKETHFQRMVEWRRGNAFVRLERPTRIDRARELGYRAKQGYVVVRARVRRGGRRRPRPMGGRHPKRRGLVKITMAKSIQRIAEERTAKHYPNMEVLNSYWVGEDGTHKYYEVILVDPNHPAIRNDPKINWICNPANRGRVFRGLTSAGKKGRGLLYKGKGAEKIRPSIGSHDRTGK
;
A
#
# COMPACT_ATOMS: atom_id res chain seq x y z
N MET A 1 14.31 -22.42 -52.36
CA MET A 1 15.05 -21.67 -51.32
C MET A 1 14.01 -21.19 -50.33
N ALA A 2 13.93 -21.82 -49.16
CA ALA A 2 12.99 -21.44 -48.11
C ALA A 2 13.62 -20.31 -47.31
N ASP A 3 12.96 -19.16 -47.28
CA ASP A 3 13.42 -17.96 -46.60
C ASP A 3 13.11 -18.10 -45.11
N GLU A 4 14.14 -18.37 -44.29
CA GLU A 4 14.02 -18.40 -42.83
C GLU A 4 13.85 -16.96 -42.33
N THR A 5 12.64 -16.59 -41.93
CA THR A 5 12.40 -15.37 -41.17
C THR A 5 13.23 -15.38 -39.87
N PRO A 6 14.07 -14.36 -39.61
CA PRO A 6 14.88 -14.33 -38.40
C PRO A 6 14.00 -14.14 -37.16
N LYS A 7 13.97 -15.17 -36.30
CA LYS A 7 13.35 -15.10 -34.97
C LYS A 7 14.16 -14.16 -34.09
N ALA A 8 13.54 -13.09 -33.59
CA ALA A 8 14.19 -12.17 -32.66
C ALA A 8 14.65 -12.93 -31.38
N PRO A 9 15.86 -12.66 -30.87
CA PRO A 9 16.34 -13.31 -29.66
C PRO A 9 15.44 -12.92 -28.47
N GLU A 10 14.91 -13.93 -27.79
CA GLU A 10 14.16 -13.74 -26.55
C GLU A 10 15.09 -13.09 -25.52
N PRO A 11 14.66 -12.03 -24.80
CA PRO A 11 15.50 -11.43 -23.79
C PRO A 11 15.67 -12.43 -22.64
N GLU A 12 16.83 -13.07 -22.57
CA GLU A 12 17.22 -13.84 -21.41
C GLU A 12 17.20 -12.92 -20.19
N LEU A 13 16.29 -13.19 -19.26
CA LEU A 13 16.24 -12.53 -17.96
C LEU A 13 17.44 -13.03 -17.15
N SER A 14 18.62 -12.47 -17.41
CA SER A 14 19.80 -12.72 -16.62
C SER A 14 19.64 -12.05 -15.26
N ILE A 15 19.45 -12.87 -14.23
CA ILE A 15 19.64 -12.46 -12.83
C ILE A 15 21.15 -12.52 -12.55
N ALA A 16 21.96 -11.88 -13.39
CA ALA A 16 23.39 -11.78 -13.16
C ALA A 16 23.69 -10.37 -12.61
N PRO A 17 24.25 -10.24 -11.40
CA PRO A 17 24.67 -8.95 -10.90
C PRO A 17 25.95 -8.53 -11.64
N GLU A 18 25.91 -7.37 -12.31
CA GLU A 18 27.14 -6.66 -12.67
C GLU A 18 27.87 -6.28 -11.38
N GLY A 19 29.05 -6.86 -11.19
CA GLY A 19 29.92 -6.67 -10.03
C GLY A 19 29.87 -7.83 -9.04
N GLU A 20 31.03 -8.47 -8.80
CA GLU A 20 31.25 -9.52 -7.81
C GLU A 20 30.86 -9.07 -6.39
N ALA A 21 29.58 -9.18 -6.06
CA ALA A 21 29.10 -8.98 -4.71
C ALA A 21 29.44 -10.23 -3.89
N LYS A 22 30.42 -10.11 -2.98
CA LYS A 22 30.80 -11.15 -2.01
C LYS A 22 29.54 -11.85 -1.45
N PRO A 23 29.43 -13.19 -1.54
CA PRO A 23 28.23 -13.90 -1.12
C PRO A 23 27.93 -13.57 0.35
N PRO A 24 26.66 -13.34 0.71
CA PRO A 24 26.30 -12.94 2.07
C PRO A 24 26.73 -14.03 3.07
N ALA A 25 27.24 -13.61 4.22
CA ALA A 25 27.76 -14.50 5.28
C ALA A 25 26.75 -15.55 5.83
N ARG A 26 25.47 -15.46 5.46
CA ARG A 26 24.43 -16.45 5.74
C ARG A 26 23.54 -16.62 4.51
N PRO A 27 23.06 -17.85 4.22
CA PRO A 27 22.12 -18.08 3.14
C PRO A 27 20.87 -17.23 3.36
N ARG A 28 20.55 -16.39 2.37
CA ARG A 28 19.36 -15.54 2.43
C ARG A 28 18.15 -16.34 1.95
N ASN A 29 17.05 -16.26 2.70
CA ASN A 29 15.76 -16.79 2.26
C ASN A 29 15.28 -16.01 1.02
N LEU A 30 14.52 -16.64 0.10
CA LEU A 30 13.89 -16.01 -1.07
C LEU A 30 13.26 -14.65 -0.74
N TYR A 31 12.53 -14.54 0.36
CA TYR A 31 11.90 -13.28 0.79
C TYR A 31 12.90 -12.15 1.05
N ALA A 32 14.09 -12.48 1.54
CA ALA A 32 15.14 -11.50 1.78
C ALA A 32 15.74 -10.97 0.47
N PHE A 33 15.85 -11.80 -0.57
CA PHE A 33 16.25 -11.35 -1.91
C PHE A 33 15.23 -10.42 -2.54
N VAL A 34 13.94 -10.78 -2.48
CA VAL A 34 12.85 -9.91 -2.96
C VAL A 34 12.88 -8.57 -2.21
N LYS A 35 13.00 -8.61 -0.88
CA LYS A 35 13.10 -7.40 -0.05
C LYS A 35 14.29 -6.53 -0.43
N GLN A 36 15.43 -7.14 -0.75
CA GLN A 36 16.64 -6.43 -1.18
C GLN A 36 16.43 -5.77 -2.55
N ALA A 37 15.85 -6.47 -3.52
CA ALA A 37 15.55 -5.92 -4.84
C ALA A 37 14.61 -4.71 -4.76
N TRP A 38 13.62 -4.75 -3.85
CA TRP A 38 12.67 -3.66 -3.64
C TRP A 38 13.22 -2.46 -2.85
N LYS A 39 14.45 -2.53 -2.32
CA LYS A 39 15.09 -1.35 -1.69
C LYS A 39 15.42 -0.27 -2.72
N ASN A 40 15.85 -0.68 -3.91
CA ASN A 40 16.06 0.23 -5.04
C ASN A 40 15.25 -0.22 -6.26
N PRO A 41 13.98 0.19 -6.38
CA PRO A 41 13.12 -0.19 -7.51
C PRO A 41 13.59 0.35 -8.87
N ARG A 42 14.58 1.24 -8.90
CA ARG A 42 15.12 1.84 -10.14
C ARG A 42 16.28 1.04 -10.74
N SER A 43 16.68 -0.07 -10.12
CA SER A 43 17.79 -0.93 -10.57
C SER A 43 17.39 -2.40 -10.70
N GLY A 44 18.10 -3.14 -11.56
CA GLY A 44 17.96 -4.59 -11.77
C GLY A 44 16.57 -5.02 -12.25
N VAL A 45 16.22 -6.27 -11.95
CA VAL A 45 14.97 -6.94 -12.36
C VAL A 45 13.70 -6.15 -12.01
N VAL A 46 13.73 -5.39 -10.89
CA VAL A 46 12.56 -4.57 -10.52
C VAL A 46 12.35 -3.46 -11.54
N LYS A 47 13.41 -2.79 -12.00
CA LYS A 47 13.29 -1.69 -12.98
C LYS A 47 12.64 -2.16 -14.29
N GLU A 48 13.12 -3.28 -14.82
CA GLU A 48 12.68 -3.87 -16.08
C GLU A 48 11.19 -4.25 -16.03
N THR A 49 10.81 -5.00 -15.00
CA THR A 49 9.42 -5.44 -14.83
C THR A 49 8.48 -4.30 -14.42
N HIS A 50 8.99 -3.29 -13.68
CA HIS A 50 8.16 -2.19 -13.17
C HIS A 50 7.69 -1.28 -14.30
N PHE A 51 8.51 -0.99 -15.30
CA PHE A 51 8.09 -0.14 -16.43
C PHE A 51 6.91 -0.76 -17.19
N GLN A 52 7.02 -2.03 -17.58
CA GLN A 52 5.95 -2.75 -18.28
C GLN A 52 4.66 -2.80 -17.46
N ARG A 53 4.77 -3.14 -16.16
CA ARG A 53 3.64 -3.13 -15.22
C ARG A 53 2.99 -1.75 -15.11
N MET A 54 3.77 -0.68 -15.05
CA MET A 54 3.23 0.68 -14.95
C MET A 54 2.49 1.13 -16.23
N VAL A 55 2.87 0.63 -17.40
CA VAL A 55 2.08 0.84 -18.63
C VAL A 55 0.71 0.17 -18.51
N GLU A 56 0.69 -1.09 -18.09
CA GLU A 56 -0.54 -1.86 -17.89
C GLU A 56 -1.46 -1.21 -16.83
N TRP A 57 -0.92 -0.83 -15.67
CA TRP A 57 -1.71 -0.28 -14.57
C TRP A 57 -2.27 1.12 -14.85
N ARG A 58 -1.67 1.86 -15.78
CA ARG A 58 -2.23 3.14 -16.25
C ARG A 58 -3.49 2.94 -17.07
N ARG A 59 -3.52 1.90 -17.92
CA ARG A 59 -4.67 1.54 -18.75
C ARG A 59 -5.79 0.86 -17.95
N GLY A 60 -5.44 0.16 -16.88
CA GLY A 60 -6.40 -0.56 -16.03
C GLY A 60 -7.26 0.31 -15.11
N ASN A 61 -8.18 -0.38 -14.41
CA ASN A 61 -9.09 0.22 -13.43
C ASN A 61 -8.36 0.74 -12.18
N ALA A 62 -9.02 1.66 -11.46
CA ALA A 62 -8.45 2.21 -10.23
C ALA A 62 -8.32 1.18 -9.09
N PHE A 63 -9.21 0.19 -9.05
CA PHE A 63 -9.16 -0.94 -8.12
C PHE A 63 -9.17 -2.22 -8.94
N VAL A 64 -8.12 -3.04 -8.77
CA VAL A 64 -7.99 -4.32 -9.47
C VAL A 64 -7.68 -5.39 -8.43
N ARG A 65 -8.52 -6.43 -8.39
CA ARG A 65 -8.26 -7.62 -7.57
C ARG A 65 -7.09 -8.40 -8.19
N LEU A 66 -6.12 -8.77 -7.37
CA LEU A 66 -4.99 -9.60 -7.77
C LEU A 66 -5.16 -11.01 -7.25
N GLU A 67 -4.71 -11.99 -8.02
CA GLU A 67 -4.62 -13.38 -7.58
C GLU A 67 -3.45 -13.56 -6.61
N ARG A 68 -2.29 -12.96 -6.92
CA ARG A 68 -1.08 -13.02 -6.09
C ARG A 68 -0.53 -11.61 -5.81
N PRO A 69 0.05 -11.37 -4.63
CA PRO A 69 0.68 -10.09 -4.31
C PRO A 69 1.94 -9.88 -5.17
N THR A 70 2.16 -8.65 -5.64
CA THR A 70 3.39 -8.31 -6.39
C THR A 70 4.62 -8.39 -5.50
N ARG A 71 4.46 -8.10 -4.21
CA ARG A 71 5.52 -8.15 -3.18
C ARG A 71 5.18 -9.16 -2.10
N ILE A 72 5.48 -10.42 -2.34
CA ILE A 72 5.18 -11.50 -1.40
C ILE A 72 5.93 -11.34 -0.06
N ASP A 73 7.15 -10.81 -0.08
CA ASP A 73 7.94 -10.48 1.12
C ASP A 73 7.16 -9.55 2.05
N ARG A 74 6.73 -8.41 1.51
CA ARG A 74 6.08 -7.37 2.29
C ARG A 74 4.65 -7.76 2.67
N ALA A 75 3.95 -8.47 1.80
CA ALA A 75 2.61 -8.97 2.09
C ALA A 75 2.64 -9.92 3.30
N ARG A 76 3.58 -10.88 3.35
CA ARG A 76 3.72 -11.83 4.46
C ARG A 76 4.10 -11.14 5.76
N GLU A 77 5.03 -10.17 5.73
CA GLU A 77 5.38 -9.35 6.91
C GLU A 77 4.16 -8.62 7.50
N LEU A 78 3.20 -8.23 6.66
CA LEU A 78 1.99 -7.51 7.06
C LEU A 78 0.81 -8.44 7.40
N GLY A 79 1.01 -9.76 7.33
CA GLY A 79 0.03 -10.77 7.77
C GLY A 79 -0.74 -11.46 6.64
N TYR A 80 -0.34 -11.31 5.38
CA TYR A 80 -0.91 -12.09 4.26
C TYR A 80 -0.59 -13.58 4.39
N ARG A 81 -1.60 -14.42 4.11
CA ARG A 81 -1.48 -15.88 3.96
C ARG A 81 -2.23 -16.32 2.72
N ALA A 82 -1.68 -17.29 2.00
CA ALA A 82 -2.31 -17.88 0.82
C ALA A 82 -3.34 -18.94 1.26
N LYS A 83 -4.50 -18.48 1.71
CA LYS A 83 -5.66 -19.32 2.05
C LYS A 83 -6.95 -18.57 1.72
N GLN A 84 -8.06 -19.30 1.68
CA GLN A 84 -9.37 -18.70 1.42
C GLN A 84 -9.71 -17.62 2.46
N GLY A 85 -10.38 -16.56 2.00
CA GLY A 85 -10.70 -15.38 2.79
C GLY A 85 -9.65 -14.26 2.76
N TYR A 86 -8.46 -14.47 2.18
CA TYR A 86 -7.52 -13.37 1.88
C TYR A 86 -7.67 -12.89 0.44
N VAL A 87 -7.69 -11.57 0.26
CA VAL A 87 -7.72 -10.93 -1.06
C VAL A 87 -6.71 -9.78 -1.09
N VAL A 88 -5.99 -9.64 -2.20
CA VAL A 88 -5.11 -8.50 -2.43
C VAL A 88 -5.71 -7.63 -3.53
N VAL A 89 -5.83 -6.34 -3.28
CA VAL A 89 -6.36 -5.37 -4.24
C VAL A 89 -5.32 -4.31 -4.51
N ARG A 90 -5.00 -4.09 -5.79
CA ARG A 90 -4.21 -2.94 -6.22
C ARG A 90 -5.11 -1.72 -6.31
N ALA A 91 -4.76 -0.67 -5.57
CA ALA A 91 -5.46 0.60 -5.52
C ALA A 91 -4.58 1.71 -6.10
N ARG A 92 -5.11 2.42 -7.10
CA ARG A 92 -4.52 3.61 -7.71
C ARG A 92 -5.08 4.88 -7.06
N VAL A 93 -4.19 5.73 -6.54
CA VAL A 93 -4.57 7.01 -5.94
C VAL A 93 -3.73 8.14 -6.49
N ARG A 94 -4.37 9.27 -6.82
CA ARG A 94 -3.70 10.47 -7.35
C ARG A 94 -2.64 11.00 -6.38
N ARG A 95 -1.50 11.44 -6.91
CA ARG A 95 -0.44 12.18 -6.22
C ARG A 95 -0.84 13.64 -5.96
N GLY A 96 -0.09 14.27 -5.06
CA GLY A 96 -0.23 15.68 -4.73
C GLY A 96 -1.16 15.99 -3.56
N GLY A 97 -1.43 17.29 -3.39
CA GLY A 97 -2.19 17.84 -2.27
C GLY A 97 -3.72 17.80 -2.43
N ARG A 98 -4.40 18.46 -1.48
CA ARG A 98 -5.86 18.54 -1.43
C ARG A 98 -6.37 19.46 -2.54
N ARG A 99 -7.35 19.01 -3.31
CA ARG A 99 -8.15 19.89 -4.18
C ARG A 99 -9.24 20.54 -3.33
N ARG A 100 -8.97 21.72 -2.77
CA ARG A 100 -9.94 22.48 -1.96
C ARG A 100 -10.87 23.28 -2.89
N PRO A 101 -12.20 23.21 -2.73
CA PRO A 101 -13.12 24.03 -3.52
C PRO A 101 -12.93 25.52 -3.22
N ARG A 102 -13.16 26.37 -4.23
CA ARG A 102 -13.10 27.83 -4.08
C ARG A 102 -14.22 28.30 -3.13
N PRO A 103 -13.91 29.08 -2.08
CA PRO A 103 -14.95 29.69 -1.25
C PRO A 103 -15.82 30.63 -2.08
N MET A 104 -17.15 30.54 -1.93
CA MET A 104 -18.11 31.36 -2.68
C MET A 104 -18.24 32.80 -2.14
N GLY A 105 -17.90 33.05 -0.87
CA GLY A 105 -18.04 34.37 -0.24
C GLY A 105 -16.74 34.89 0.38
N GLY A 106 -16.83 36.09 0.97
CA GLY A 106 -15.73 36.73 1.69
C GLY A 106 -15.14 35.82 2.78
N ARG A 107 -13.82 35.75 2.85
CA ARG A 107 -13.08 34.99 3.86
C ARG A 107 -11.89 35.81 4.34
N HIS A 108 -11.62 35.71 5.64
CA HIS A 108 -10.39 36.23 6.26
C HIS A 108 -9.15 35.77 5.47
N PRO A 109 -8.14 36.63 5.24
CA PRO A 109 -6.97 36.32 4.40
C PRO A 109 -6.33 34.96 4.70
N LYS A 110 -6.10 34.64 5.99
CA LYS A 110 -5.59 33.33 6.45
C LYS A 110 -6.38 32.11 5.94
N ARG A 111 -7.70 32.23 5.75
CA ARG A 111 -8.60 31.13 5.35
C ARG A 111 -8.81 31.06 3.83
N ARG A 112 -8.29 32.02 3.05
CA ARG A 112 -8.44 32.13 1.59
C ARG A 112 -7.52 31.19 0.80
N GLY A 113 -6.47 30.63 1.42
CA GLY A 113 -5.51 29.74 0.74
C GLY A 113 -6.16 28.52 0.06
N LEU A 114 -5.67 28.16 -1.13
CA LEU A 114 -6.17 27.04 -1.94
C LEU A 114 -5.07 26.02 -2.26
N VAL A 115 -4.03 26.43 -2.97
CA VAL A 115 -3.09 25.52 -3.67
C VAL A 115 -2.16 24.73 -2.73
N LYS A 116 -1.57 25.40 -1.73
CA LYS A 116 -0.56 24.79 -0.85
C LYS A 116 -1.15 23.93 0.28
N ILE A 117 -2.47 23.73 0.32
CA ILE A 117 -3.12 22.96 1.38
C ILE A 117 -3.01 21.46 1.08
N THR A 118 -2.42 20.72 2.02
CA THR A 118 -2.25 19.26 1.92
C THR A 118 -3.39 18.50 2.62
N MET A 119 -3.52 17.21 2.29
CA MET A 119 -4.48 16.33 2.96
C MET A 119 -4.01 16.00 4.37
N ALA A 120 -4.95 15.89 5.32
CA ALA A 120 -4.63 15.41 6.67
C ALA A 120 -4.33 13.89 6.68
N LYS A 121 -5.00 13.12 5.82
CA LYS A 121 -4.76 11.69 5.66
C LYS A 121 -3.64 11.43 4.65
N SER A 122 -2.83 10.41 4.91
CA SER A 122 -1.84 9.94 3.93
C SER A 122 -2.51 9.34 2.70
N ILE A 123 -1.83 9.38 1.55
CA ILE A 123 -2.32 8.78 0.30
C ILE A 123 -2.56 7.27 0.48
N GLN A 124 -1.70 6.60 1.25
CA GLN A 124 -1.86 5.19 1.62
C GLN A 124 -3.17 4.94 2.39
N ARG A 125 -3.49 5.76 3.41
CA ARG A 125 -4.76 5.64 4.14
C ARG A 125 -5.96 5.91 3.24
N ILE A 126 -5.84 6.84 2.30
CA ILE A 126 -6.89 7.09 1.30
C ILE A 126 -7.09 5.87 0.40
N ALA A 127 -6.02 5.16 0.01
CA ALA A 127 -6.10 3.92 -0.75
C ALA A 127 -6.84 2.82 0.02
N GLU A 128 -6.51 2.63 1.30
CA GLU A 128 -7.19 1.68 2.19
C GLU A 128 -8.68 2.01 2.32
N GLU A 129 -9.04 3.26 2.62
CA GLU A 129 -10.42 3.68 2.81
C GLU A 129 -11.27 3.54 1.54
N ARG A 130 -10.71 3.85 0.35
CA ARG A 130 -11.42 3.68 -0.91
C ARG A 130 -11.60 2.20 -1.27
N THR A 131 -10.59 1.37 -0.98
CA THR A 131 -10.68 -0.07 -1.21
C THR A 131 -11.75 -0.71 -0.33
N ALA A 132 -11.83 -0.33 0.96
CA ALA A 132 -12.86 -0.81 1.87
C ALA A 132 -14.28 -0.41 1.45
N LYS A 133 -14.44 0.76 0.81
CA LYS A 133 -15.74 1.16 0.23
C LYS A 133 -16.13 0.31 -0.98
N HIS A 134 -15.15 -0.15 -1.76
CA HIS A 134 -15.39 -1.00 -2.92
C HIS A 134 -15.68 -2.46 -2.53
N TYR A 135 -15.11 -2.93 -1.42
CA TYR A 135 -15.33 -4.27 -0.84
C TYR A 135 -15.92 -4.17 0.58
N PRO A 136 -17.20 -3.82 0.74
CA PRO A 136 -17.81 -3.53 2.04
C PRO A 136 -17.99 -4.78 2.93
N ASN A 137 -17.98 -5.97 2.35
CA ASN A 137 -18.05 -7.25 3.05
C ASN A 137 -16.70 -7.69 3.64
N MET A 138 -15.59 -7.03 3.27
CA MET A 138 -14.25 -7.37 3.71
C MET A 138 -13.67 -6.29 4.62
N GLU A 139 -12.74 -6.69 5.49
CA GLU A 139 -12.01 -5.77 6.36
C GLU A 139 -10.56 -5.60 5.90
N VAL A 140 -10.07 -4.36 5.97
CA VAL A 140 -8.67 -4.05 5.62
C VAL A 140 -7.75 -4.52 6.73
N LEU A 141 -6.84 -5.44 6.42
CA LEU A 141 -5.76 -5.84 7.33
C LEU A 141 -4.64 -4.81 7.33
N ASN A 142 -4.04 -4.56 6.17
CA ASN A 142 -2.93 -3.63 5.99
C ASN A 142 -2.72 -3.26 4.51
N SER A 143 -1.74 -2.42 4.22
CA SER A 143 -1.37 -2.08 2.85
C SER A 143 0.13 -1.81 2.70
N TYR A 144 0.63 -1.87 1.47
CA TYR A 144 2.01 -1.49 1.14
C TYR A 144 2.13 -0.83 -0.23
N TRP A 145 3.21 -0.07 -0.40
CA TRP A 145 3.52 0.62 -1.64
C TRP A 145 4.15 -0.34 -2.66
N VAL A 146 3.76 -0.17 -3.93
CA VAL A 146 4.22 -1.00 -5.04
C VAL A 146 4.79 -0.16 -6.18
N GLY A 147 4.31 1.07 -6.39
CA GLY A 147 4.79 1.89 -7.48
C GLY A 147 4.24 3.31 -7.44
N GLU A 148 4.86 4.20 -8.20
CA GLU A 148 4.31 5.52 -8.49
C GLU A 148 4.72 5.99 -9.89
N ASP A 149 3.84 6.74 -10.54
CA ASP A 149 4.19 7.56 -11.72
C ASP A 149 4.14 9.06 -11.37
N GLY A 150 4.25 9.95 -12.36
CA GLY A 150 4.14 11.40 -12.15
C GLY A 150 2.83 11.86 -11.46
N THR A 151 1.72 11.21 -11.79
CA THR A 151 0.33 11.53 -11.44
C THR A 151 -0.28 10.62 -10.37
N HIS A 152 0.12 9.36 -10.23
CA HIS A 152 -0.52 8.38 -9.34
C HIS A 152 0.47 7.58 -8.48
N LYS A 153 0.04 7.16 -7.29
CA LYS A 153 0.68 6.14 -6.46
C LYS A 153 -0.18 4.87 -6.45
N TYR A 154 0.50 3.73 -6.42
CA TYR A 154 -0.10 2.41 -6.40
C TYR A 154 0.22 1.72 -5.08
N TYR A 155 -0.82 1.22 -4.43
CA TYR A 155 -0.74 0.46 -3.20
C TYR A 155 -1.43 -0.89 -3.39
N GLU A 156 -0.88 -1.93 -2.78
CA GLU A 156 -1.60 -3.19 -2.60
C GLU A 156 -2.17 -3.23 -1.19
N VAL A 157 -3.49 -3.39 -1.12
CA VAL A 157 -4.26 -3.46 0.11
C VAL A 157 -4.63 -4.91 0.34
N ILE A 158 -4.32 -5.41 1.53
CA ILE A 158 -4.66 -6.76 1.97
C ILE A 158 -6.01 -6.67 2.67
N LEU A 159 -6.99 -7.35 2.08
CA LEU A 159 -8.33 -7.53 2.62
C LEU A 159 -8.47 -8.94 3.19
N VAL A 160 -9.30 -9.04 4.22
CA VAL A 160 -9.68 -10.32 4.83
C VAL A 160 -11.20 -10.36 4.92
N ASP A 161 -11.79 -11.50 4.55
CA ASP A 161 -13.20 -11.78 4.75
C ASP A 161 -13.44 -12.33 6.17
N PRO A 162 -14.07 -11.56 7.08
CA PRO A 162 -14.34 -12.01 8.44
C PRO A 162 -15.42 -13.10 8.54
N ASN A 163 -16.21 -13.33 7.49
CA ASN A 163 -17.27 -14.33 7.48
C ASN A 163 -16.79 -15.71 7.03
N HIS A 164 -15.62 -15.78 6.38
CA HIS A 164 -15.10 -17.04 5.87
C HIS A 164 -14.62 -17.97 7.02
N PRO A 165 -15.01 -19.26 7.04
CA PRO A 165 -14.66 -20.19 8.12
C PRO A 165 -13.14 -20.36 8.30
N ALA A 166 -12.38 -20.38 7.19
CA ALA A 166 -10.92 -20.44 7.23
C ALA A 166 -10.24 -19.24 7.94
N ILE A 167 -10.94 -18.10 8.08
CA ILE A 167 -10.47 -16.94 8.84
C ILE A 167 -10.91 -17.04 10.30
N ARG A 168 -12.18 -17.39 10.54
CA ARG A 168 -12.75 -17.54 11.89
C ARG A 168 -12.01 -18.61 12.70
N ASN A 169 -11.62 -19.71 12.06
CA ASN A 169 -10.95 -20.84 12.70
C ASN A 169 -9.44 -20.62 12.90
N ASP A 170 -8.83 -19.58 12.30
CA ASP A 170 -7.40 -19.32 12.45
C ASP A 170 -7.12 -18.37 13.63
N PRO A 171 -6.47 -18.85 14.72
CA PRO A 171 -6.23 -18.06 15.92
C PRO A 171 -5.32 -16.84 15.69
N LYS A 172 -4.58 -16.78 14.57
CA LYS A 172 -3.67 -15.67 14.27
C LYS A 172 -4.40 -14.45 13.68
N ILE A 173 -5.56 -14.66 13.07
CA ILE A 173 -6.30 -13.61 12.34
C ILE A 173 -7.75 -13.44 12.79
N ASN A 174 -8.33 -14.43 13.48
CA ASN A 174 -9.73 -14.41 13.93
C ASN A 174 -10.14 -13.16 14.73
N TRP A 175 -9.20 -12.44 15.34
CA TRP A 175 -9.43 -11.14 15.98
C TRP A 175 -10.12 -10.14 15.03
N ILE A 176 -9.87 -10.21 13.72
CA ILE A 176 -10.49 -9.32 12.72
C ILE A 176 -11.99 -9.56 12.56
N CYS A 177 -12.48 -10.76 12.93
CA CYS A 177 -13.89 -11.13 12.89
C CYS A 177 -14.71 -10.48 14.01
N ASN A 178 -14.07 -9.98 15.08
CA ASN A 178 -14.77 -9.31 16.17
C ASN A 178 -15.49 -8.05 15.64
N PRO A 179 -16.79 -7.83 15.97
CA PRO A 179 -17.52 -6.61 15.60
C PRO A 179 -16.79 -5.30 15.93
N ALA A 180 -15.98 -5.27 17.00
CA ALA A 180 -15.15 -4.12 17.37
C ALA A 180 -14.10 -3.74 16.31
N ASN A 181 -13.78 -4.64 15.37
CA ASN A 181 -12.87 -4.41 14.25
C ASN A 181 -13.58 -4.02 12.95
N ARG A 182 -14.91 -3.98 12.93
CA ARG A 182 -15.66 -3.50 11.76
C ARG A 182 -15.29 -2.05 11.43
N GLY A 183 -15.08 -1.75 10.15
CA GLY A 183 -14.73 -0.41 9.68
C GLY A 183 -13.45 0.15 10.30
N ARG A 184 -12.50 -0.70 10.70
CA ARG A 184 -11.26 -0.28 11.40
C ARG A 184 -10.42 0.73 10.61
N VAL A 185 -10.49 0.65 9.28
CA VAL A 185 -9.79 1.55 8.36
C VAL A 185 -10.28 2.99 8.49
N PHE A 186 -11.59 3.21 8.62
CA PHE A 186 -12.19 4.54 8.73
C PHE A 186 -11.83 5.20 10.06
N ARG A 187 -11.73 4.39 11.13
CA ARG A 187 -11.25 4.80 12.47
C ARG A 187 -9.72 4.98 12.54
N GLY A 188 -8.98 4.60 11.49
CA GLY A 188 -7.53 4.76 11.43
C GLY A 188 -6.78 3.82 12.37
N LEU A 189 -7.26 2.58 12.52
CA LEU A 189 -6.60 1.54 13.32
C LEU A 189 -5.59 0.70 12.51
N THR A 190 -5.54 0.89 11.17
CA THR A 190 -4.50 0.34 10.29
C THR A 190 -3.13 0.95 10.60
N SER A 191 -2.04 0.34 10.11
CA SER A 191 -0.69 0.90 10.29
C SER A 191 -0.57 2.31 9.72
N ALA A 192 -1.10 2.54 8.51
CA ALA A 192 -1.14 3.86 7.88
C ALA A 192 -2.00 4.85 8.69
N GLY A 193 -3.11 4.39 9.28
CA GLY A 193 -3.97 5.17 10.17
C GLY A 193 -3.27 5.59 11.45
N LYS A 194 -2.63 4.66 12.15
CA LYS A 194 -1.86 4.91 13.38
C LYS A 194 -0.70 5.88 13.13
N LYS A 195 0.04 5.69 12.02
CA LYS A 195 1.09 6.61 11.57
C LYS A 195 0.56 8.02 11.34
N GLY A 196 -0.56 8.16 10.65
CA GLY A 196 -1.19 9.47 10.39
C GLY A 196 -1.79 10.15 11.62
N ARG A 197 -1.89 9.45 12.76
CA ARG A 197 -2.34 9.99 14.06
C ARG A 197 -1.18 10.26 15.03
N GLY A 198 0.07 10.09 14.58
CA GLY A 198 1.26 10.23 15.44
C GLY A 198 1.48 9.09 16.44
N LEU A 199 0.70 8.00 16.40
CA LEU A 199 0.70 6.97 17.47
C LEU A 199 1.87 5.97 17.41
N LEU A 200 2.92 6.22 16.63
CA LEU A 200 4.05 5.30 16.48
C LEU A 200 5.08 5.42 17.60
N TYR A 201 5.32 6.62 18.12
CA TYR A 201 6.26 6.88 19.21
C TYR A 201 5.51 7.11 20.51
N LYS A 202 6.17 6.99 21.67
CA LYS A 202 5.63 7.28 23.01
C LYS A 202 6.58 8.27 23.70
N GLY A 203 6.09 9.01 24.70
CA GLY A 203 6.89 10.00 25.45
C GLY A 203 6.73 11.42 24.92
N LYS A 204 7.83 12.18 24.89
CA LYS A 204 7.84 13.60 24.52
C LYS A 204 7.25 13.84 23.12
N GLY A 205 6.33 14.80 23.00
CA GLY A 205 5.60 15.12 21.77
C GLY A 205 4.34 14.28 21.55
N ALA A 206 4.11 13.24 22.35
CA ALA A 206 2.95 12.36 22.24
C ALA A 206 1.81 12.70 23.24
N GLU A 207 1.96 13.76 24.02
CA GLU A 207 1.09 14.11 25.15
C GLU A 207 -0.33 14.42 24.67
N LYS A 208 -0.45 15.14 23.54
CA LYS A 208 -1.74 15.60 22.98
C LYS A 208 -2.34 14.67 21.92
N ILE A 209 -1.74 13.50 21.69
CA ILE A 209 -2.24 12.51 20.70
C ILE A 209 -2.77 11.23 21.36
N ARG A 210 -2.44 10.97 22.63
CA ARG A 210 -2.87 9.78 23.40
C ARG A 210 -3.81 10.15 24.53
N PRO A 211 -4.90 9.38 24.77
CA PRO A 211 -5.27 8.13 24.10
C PRO A 211 -5.83 8.35 22.69
N SER A 212 -6.36 9.55 22.41
CA SER A 212 -6.82 9.95 21.09
C SER A 212 -6.63 11.44 20.85
N ILE A 213 -6.68 11.87 19.59
CA ILE A 213 -6.67 13.30 19.23
C ILE A 213 -7.96 14.00 19.70
N GLY A 214 -9.08 13.26 19.74
CA GLY A 214 -10.37 13.80 20.15
C GLY A 214 -10.47 14.11 21.63
N SER A 215 -9.75 13.38 22.49
CA SER A 215 -9.71 13.63 23.94
C SER A 215 -8.86 14.85 24.33
N HIS A 216 -8.14 15.45 23.38
CA HIS A 216 -7.28 16.63 23.57
C HIS A 216 -7.70 17.79 22.66
N ASP A 217 -9.02 17.98 22.49
CA ASP A 217 -9.61 19.05 21.69
C ASP A 217 -9.08 19.17 20.26
N ARG A 218 -8.62 18.05 19.69
CA ARG A 218 -8.03 17.98 18.35
C ARG A 218 -6.78 18.85 18.17
N THR A 219 -6.02 19.07 19.23
CA THR A 219 -4.80 19.90 19.21
C THR A 219 -3.54 19.14 18.76
N GLY A 220 -3.52 17.81 18.87
CA GLY A 220 -2.41 16.97 18.42
C GLY A 220 -2.53 16.48 16.97
N LYS A 221 -1.39 16.31 16.29
CA LYS A 221 -1.31 15.67 14.96
C LYS A 221 0.04 15.04 14.68
#